data_AF-A0A437Q8Y3-F1
#
_entry.id   AF-A0A437Q8Y3-F1
#
_cell.length_a   1.000
_cell.length_b   1.000
_cell.length_c   1.000
_cell.angle_alpha   90.00
_cell.angle_beta   90.00
_cell.angle_gamma   90.00
#
_symmetry.space_group_name_H-M   'P 1'
#
loop_
_entity.id
_entity.type
_entity.pdbx_description
1 polymer ?
#
loop_
_entity_poly.entity_id
_entity_poly.type
_entity_poly.pdbx_seq_one_letter_code
_entity_poly.pdbx_strand_id
1 'polypeptide(L)'
;MNNRSSTREKVYQVADELLAQGIRPTQQNVRDQLGSGSLTTINSALNGWWQSLSERLTRRNSHPELPDAVLGAANKLWDEALANAEFRYQQRLNEASDVVAAQRQADADEIKQLKQQLSVQQNQHHELMQRYDQAIEEGAQYQRQLLQTETALVKADAKCADLSRQLKQEQWVQANQKMPTSDTDAMFDLKVELQVKDNKIKYLEDLIDKKSKENGELVAALKSAELDAIKQQHRLELVIAQQDARYEDAQAALADCKKALSLAKSKA
;
A
#
# COMPACT_ATOMS: atom_id res chain seq x y z
N MET A 1 68.63 26.83 -52.61
CA MET A 1 68.00 27.45 -53.81
C MET A 1 66.90 28.39 -53.30
N ASN A 2 67.15 29.70 -53.27
CA ASN A 2 66.19 30.69 -52.77
C ASN A 2 65.13 30.97 -53.83
N ASN A 3 63.92 30.44 -53.63
CA ASN A 3 62.73 30.83 -54.38
C ASN A 3 62.43 32.31 -54.13
N ARG A 4 62.81 33.19 -55.06
CA ARG A 4 62.28 34.55 -55.10
C ARG A 4 60.84 34.45 -55.60
N SER A 5 59.88 34.31 -54.67
CA SER A 5 58.46 34.37 -55.01
C SER A 5 58.19 35.67 -55.75
N SER A 6 57.52 35.55 -56.90
CA SER A 6 57.23 36.69 -57.77
C SER A 6 56.37 37.70 -57.01
N THR A 7 56.53 39.00 -57.28
CA THR A 7 55.71 40.05 -56.64
C THR A 7 54.21 39.77 -56.78
N ARG A 8 53.80 39.09 -57.85
CA ARG A 8 52.44 38.61 -58.09
C ARG A 8 51.99 37.56 -57.07
N GLU A 9 52.78 36.52 -56.80
CA GLU A 9 52.45 35.48 -55.81
C GLU A 9 52.28 36.07 -54.41
N LYS A 10 53.14 37.01 -54.02
CA LYS A 10 53.03 37.71 -52.74
C LYS A 10 51.74 38.52 -52.63
N VAL A 11 51.35 39.21 -53.71
CA VAL A 11 50.05 39.92 -53.77
C VAL A 11 48.87 38.96 -53.65
N TYR A 12 48.94 37.77 -54.27
CA TYR A 12 47.87 36.78 -54.19
C TYR A 12 47.72 36.23 -52.77
N GLN A 13 48.83 35.91 -52.12
CA GLN A 13 48.83 35.41 -50.74
C GLN A 13 48.25 36.45 -49.77
N VAL A 14 48.71 37.71 -49.86
CA VAL A 14 48.18 38.80 -49.01
C VAL A 14 46.71 39.08 -49.31
N ALA A 15 46.29 38.99 -50.58
CA ALA A 15 44.88 39.15 -50.92
C ALA A 15 44.00 38.01 -50.38
N ASP A 16 44.47 36.76 -50.43
CA ASP A 16 43.78 35.62 -49.83
C ASP A 16 43.71 35.76 -48.29
N GLU A 17 44.78 36.23 -47.63
CA GLU A 17 44.81 36.49 -46.18
C GLU A 17 43.83 37.60 -45.77
N LEU A 18 43.80 38.71 -46.50
CA LEU A 18 42.85 39.81 -46.27
C LEU A 18 41.39 39.34 -46.47
N LEU A 19 41.14 38.56 -47.53
CA LEU A 19 39.81 38.02 -47.79
C LEU A 19 39.36 37.05 -46.67
N ALA A 20 40.27 36.21 -46.16
CA ALA A 20 39.99 35.31 -45.04
C ALA A 20 39.64 36.06 -43.74
N GLN A 21 40.15 37.27 -43.58
CA GLN A 21 39.83 38.17 -42.45
C GLN A 21 38.54 38.99 -42.68
N GLY A 22 37.85 38.81 -43.81
CA GLY A 22 36.65 39.58 -44.17
C GLY A 22 36.94 41.00 -44.65
N ILE A 23 38.21 41.34 -44.89
CA ILE A 23 38.64 42.67 -45.35
C ILE A 23 38.77 42.62 -46.87
N ARG A 24 38.18 43.59 -47.57
CA ARG A 24 38.29 43.67 -49.04
C ARG A 24 39.76 43.91 -49.43
N PRO A 25 40.37 43.05 -50.26
CA PRO A 25 41.73 43.27 -50.77
C PRO A 25 41.74 44.46 -51.74
N THR A 26 42.18 45.61 -51.27
CA THR A 26 42.41 46.82 -52.08
C THR A 26 43.91 47.01 -52.32
N GLN A 27 44.27 47.78 -53.35
CA GLN A 27 45.68 48.05 -53.66
C GLN A 27 46.44 48.69 -52.49
N GLN A 28 45.73 49.50 -51.68
CA GLN A 28 46.28 50.17 -50.51
C GLN A 28 46.54 49.17 -49.37
N ASN A 29 45.53 48.38 -48.98
CA ASN A 29 45.67 47.41 -47.88
C ASN A 29 46.71 46.32 -48.21
N VAL A 30 46.75 45.88 -49.47
CA VAL A 30 47.75 44.92 -49.95
C VAL A 30 49.16 45.53 -49.93
N ARG A 31 49.32 46.81 -50.29
CA ARG A 31 50.61 47.52 -50.21
C ARG A 31 51.07 47.69 -48.78
N ASP A 32 50.16 48.07 -47.88
CA ASP A 32 50.45 48.31 -46.47
C ASP A 32 50.94 47.01 -45.78
N GLN A 33 50.38 45.86 -46.18
CA GLN A 33 50.78 44.55 -45.65
C GLN A 33 52.01 43.94 -46.34
N LEU A 34 52.28 44.27 -47.61
CA LEU A 34 53.50 43.84 -48.33
C LEU A 34 54.73 44.71 -48.05
N GLY A 35 54.54 45.96 -47.62
CA GLY A 35 55.61 46.93 -47.32
C GLY A 35 56.48 47.37 -48.50
N SER A 36 56.23 46.87 -49.72
CA SER A 36 57.04 47.16 -50.91
C SER A 36 56.28 46.87 -52.22
N GLY A 37 56.72 47.49 -53.33
CA GLY A 37 56.15 47.32 -54.68
C GLY A 37 55.45 48.58 -55.19
N SER A 38 55.35 48.75 -56.51
CA SER A 38 54.58 49.84 -57.13
C SER A 38 53.08 49.56 -57.04
N LEU A 39 52.27 50.58 -56.75
CA LEU A 39 50.80 50.49 -56.79
C LEU A 39 50.28 49.98 -58.14
N THR A 40 50.95 50.33 -59.25
CA THR A 40 50.59 49.86 -60.59
C THR A 40 50.80 48.36 -60.76
N THR A 41 51.89 47.81 -60.23
CA THR A 41 52.20 46.37 -60.27
C THR A 41 51.27 45.58 -59.36
N ILE A 42 50.98 46.11 -58.16
CA ILE A 42 50.03 45.52 -57.22
C ILE A 42 48.62 45.51 -57.81
N ASN A 43 48.19 46.60 -58.45
CA ASN A 43 46.90 46.67 -59.14
C ASN A 43 46.76 45.58 -60.22
N SER A 44 47.77 45.45 -61.09
CA SER A 44 47.77 44.42 -62.14
C SER A 44 47.68 43.00 -61.57
N ALA A 45 48.46 42.70 -60.53
CA ALA A 45 48.41 41.40 -59.85
C ALA A 45 47.06 41.16 -59.14
N LEU A 46 46.51 42.19 -58.48
CA LEU A 46 45.24 42.10 -57.77
C LEU A 46 44.06 41.85 -58.72
N ASN A 47 44.07 42.45 -59.91
CA ASN A 47 43.06 42.17 -60.94
C ASN A 47 43.10 40.71 -61.41
N GLY A 48 44.31 40.17 -61.61
CA GLY A 48 44.50 38.75 -61.91
C GLY A 48 44.05 37.83 -60.77
N TRP A 49 44.19 38.27 -59.52
CA TRP A 49 43.70 37.53 -58.35
C TRP A 49 42.17 37.53 -58.31
N TRP A 50 41.50 38.66 -58.54
CA TRP A 50 40.03 38.74 -58.61
C TRP A 50 39.44 37.84 -59.71
N GLN A 51 40.08 37.81 -60.89
CA GLN A 51 39.70 36.89 -61.97
C GLN A 51 39.84 35.43 -61.53
N SER A 52 40.99 35.05 -60.96
CA SER A 52 41.22 33.69 -60.45
C SER A 52 40.21 33.30 -59.35
N LEU A 53 39.92 34.21 -58.42
CA LEU A 53 38.95 33.98 -57.35
C LEU A 53 37.55 33.69 -57.92
N SER A 54 37.12 34.43 -58.94
CA SER A 54 35.83 34.20 -59.60
C SER A 54 35.75 32.81 -60.24
N GLU A 55 36.82 32.34 -60.88
CA GLU A 55 36.89 30.99 -61.42
C GLU A 55 36.88 29.91 -60.32
N ARG A 56 37.62 30.13 -59.22
CA ARG A 56 37.63 29.19 -58.08
C ARG A 56 36.25 29.06 -57.45
N LEU A 57 35.54 30.18 -57.28
CA LEU A 57 34.18 30.21 -56.74
C LEU A 57 33.18 29.50 -57.67
N THR A 58 33.24 29.79 -58.97
CA THR A 58 32.37 29.14 -59.96
C THR A 58 32.61 27.64 -60.02
N ARG A 59 33.88 27.19 -60.03
CA ARG A 59 34.23 25.75 -60.00
C ARG A 59 33.82 25.06 -58.70
N ARG A 60 33.90 25.76 -57.56
CA ARG A 60 33.43 25.23 -56.27
C ARG A 60 31.91 25.12 -56.24
N ASN A 61 31.18 26.00 -56.90
CA ASN A 61 29.72 25.95 -56.94
C ASN A 61 29.18 25.02 -58.03
N SER A 62 29.97 24.66 -59.04
CA SER A 62 29.65 23.62 -60.00
C SER A 62 29.93 22.24 -59.41
N HIS A 63 29.07 21.78 -58.50
CA HIS A 63 29.04 20.36 -58.14
C HIS A 63 28.28 19.61 -59.24
N PRO A 64 28.85 18.56 -59.86
CA PRO A 64 28.07 17.67 -60.70
C PRO A 64 26.97 17.03 -59.84
N GLU A 65 25.78 16.85 -60.41
CA GLU A 65 24.69 16.19 -59.69
C GLU A 65 25.14 14.82 -59.18
N LEU A 66 24.63 14.44 -58.00
CA LEU A 66 24.91 13.14 -57.39
C LEU A 66 24.53 12.03 -58.38
N PRO A 67 25.41 11.05 -58.65
CA PRO A 67 25.08 9.96 -59.55
C PRO A 67 23.85 9.17 -59.09
N ASP A 68 22.99 8.76 -60.02
CA ASP A 68 21.74 8.03 -59.74
C ASP A 68 21.94 6.79 -58.86
N ALA A 69 23.09 6.11 -59.00
CA ALA A 69 23.44 4.96 -58.18
C ALA A 69 23.56 5.29 -56.69
N VAL A 70 24.06 6.49 -56.35
CA VAL A 70 24.19 6.96 -54.97
C VAL A 70 22.82 7.32 -54.40
N LEU A 71 21.98 8.02 -55.18
CA LEU A 71 20.61 8.35 -54.78
C LEU A 71 19.75 7.10 -54.57
N GLY A 72 19.85 6.12 -55.47
CA GLY A 72 19.14 4.85 -55.36
C GLY A 72 19.56 4.04 -54.13
N ALA A 73 20.85 4.02 -53.80
CA ALA A 73 21.34 3.37 -52.59
C ALA A 73 20.86 4.08 -51.31
N ALA A 74 20.87 5.41 -51.30
CA ALA A 74 20.38 6.21 -50.17
C ALA A 74 18.88 6.00 -49.92
N ASN A 75 18.06 5.99 -50.98
CA ASN A 75 16.62 5.73 -50.87
C ASN A 75 16.32 4.33 -50.34
N LYS A 76 17.02 3.29 -50.81
CA LYS A 76 16.86 1.93 -50.30
C LYS A 76 17.20 1.83 -48.81
N LEU A 77 18.30 2.46 -48.39
CA LEU A 77 18.69 2.50 -46.99
C LEU A 77 17.64 3.23 -46.14
N TRP A 78 17.07 4.31 -46.67
CA TRP A 78 16.00 5.05 -46.02
C TRP A 78 14.71 4.23 -45.87
N ASP A 79 14.28 3.55 -46.92
CA ASP A 79 13.10 2.69 -46.90
C ASP A 79 13.28 1.53 -45.92
N GLU A 80 14.46 0.91 -45.88
CA GLU A 80 14.79 -0.14 -44.92
C GLU A 80 14.80 0.38 -43.48
N ALA A 81 15.36 1.56 -43.25
CA ALA A 81 15.34 2.21 -41.94
C ALA A 81 13.90 2.51 -41.48
N LEU A 82 13.04 2.99 -42.39
CA LEU A 82 11.64 3.26 -42.10
C LEU A 82 10.86 1.98 -41.80
N ALA A 83 11.06 0.92 -42.58
CA ALA A 83 10.44 -0.38 -42.35
C ALA A 83 10.86 -0.98 -41.00
N ASN A 84 12.14 -0.86 -40.63
CA ASN A 84 12.64 -1.31 -39.32
C ASN A 84 12.05 -0.49 -38.16
N ALA A 85 11.91 0.83 -38.35
CA ALA A 85 11.31 1.71 -37.36
C ALA A 85 9.83 1.36 -37.13
N GLU A 86 9.07 1.14 -38.21
CA GLU A 86 7.66 0.73 -38.14
C GLU A 86 7.49 -0.63 -37.46
N PHE A 87 8.30 -1.62 -37.83
CA PHE A 87 8.29 -2.94 -37.21
C PHE A 87 8.54 -2.85 -35.69
N ARG A 88 9.56 -2.08 -35.28
CA ARG A 88 9.87 -1.86 -33.85
C ARG A 88 8.78 -1.09 -33.13
N TYR A 89 8.13 -0.15 -33.80
CA TYR A 89 7.02 0.62 -33.24
C TYR A 89 5.80 -0.29 -32.99
N GLN A 90 5.43 -1.11 -33.97
CA GLN A 90 4.34 -2.09 -33.85
C GLN A 90 4.63 -3.11 -32.76
N GLN A 91 5.87 -3.60 -32.66
CA GLN A 91 6.27 -4.50 -31.58
C GLN A 91 6.08 -3.85 -30.21
N ARG A 92 6.52 -2.60 -30.03
CA ARG A 92 6.32 -1.86 -28.76
C ARG A 92 4.85 -1.59 -28.45
N LEU A 93 4.03 -1.34 -29.46
CA LEU A 93 2.59 -1.18 -29.27
C LEU A 93 1.93 -2.47 -28.77
N ASN A 94 2.29 -3.61 -29.36
CA ASN A 94 1.79 -4.92 -28.94
C ASN A 94 2.24 -5.23 -27.51
N GLU A 95 3.53 -5.05 -27.20
CA GLU A 95 4.07 -5.24 -25.84
C GLU A 95 3.37 -4.33 -24.81
N ALA A 96 3.13 -3.05 -25.14
CA ALA A 96 2.40 -2.13 -24.29
C ALA A 96 0.93 -2.56 -24.10
N SER A 97 0.27 -3.02 -25.17
CA SER A 97 -1.10 -3.54 -25.12
C SER A 97 -1.19 -4.77 -24.23
N ASP A 98 -0.25 -5.71 -24.35
CA ASP A 98 -0.20 -6.93 -23.54
C ASP A 98 0.01 -6.62 -22.05
N VAL A 99 0.90 -5.68 -21.73
CA VAL A 99 1.12 -5.22 -20.35
C VAL A 99 -0.15 -4.57 -19.78
N VAL A 100 -0.84 -3.73 -20.55
CA VAL A 100 -2.09 -3.11 -20.10
C VAL A 100 -3.20 -4.15 -19.93
N ALA A 101 -3.30 -5.13 -20.82
CA ALA A 101 -4.27 -6.22 -20.71
C ALA A 101 -3.99 -7.09 -19.48
N ALA A 102 -2.73 -7.44 -19.22
CA ALA A 102 -2.32 -8.19 -18.04
C ALA A 102 -2.63 -7.43 -16.74
N GLN A 103 -2.34 -6.12 -16.68
CA GLN A 103 -2.66 -5.30 -15.53
C GLN A 103 -4.17 -5.23 -15.28
N ARG A 104 -4.98 -5.01 -16.34
CA ARG A 104 -6.45 -4.99 -16.21
C ARG A 104 -7.00 -6.30 -15.69
N GLN A 105 -6.42 -7.42 -16.11
CA GLN A 105 -6.82 -8.74 -15.62
C GLN A 105 -6.46 -8.91 -14.14
N ALA A 106 -5.25 -8.50 -13.73
CA ALA A 106 -4.83 -8.53 -12.34
C ALA A 106 -5.73 -7.65 -11.45
N ASP A 107 -6.01 -6.41 -11.88
CA ASP A 107 -6.92 -5.50 -11.18
C ASP A 107 -8.34 -6.09 -11.08
N ALA A 108 -8.84 -6.71 -12.15
CA ALA A 108 -10.15 -7.35 -12.16
C ALA A 108 -10.23 -8.53 -11.18
N ASP A 109 -9.17 -9.32 -11.07
CA ASP A 109 -9.10 -10.45 -10.15
C ASP A 109 -8.93 -9.99 -8.70
N GLU A 110 -8.16 -8.92 -8.44
CA GLU A 110 -8.07 -8.26 -7.13
C GLU A 110 -9.44 -7.70 -6.70
N ILE A 111 -10.16 -6.99 -7.59
CA ILE A 111 -11.50 -6.49 -7.30
C ILE A 111 -12.48 -7.63 -6.96
N LYS A 112 -12.39 -8.78 -7.65
CA LYS A 112 -13.21 -9.96 -7.32
C LYS A 112 -12.88 -10.50 -5.94
N GLN A 113 -11.60 -10.61 -5.59
CA GLN A 113 -11.17 -11.07 -4.27
C GLN A 113 -11.65 -10.13 -3.16
N LEU A 114 -11.49 -8.82 -3.35
CA LEU A 114 -11.97 -7.81 -2.40
C LEU A 114 -13.49 -7.86 -2.22
N LYS A 115 -14.25 -8.05 -3.31
CA LYS A 115 -15.71 -8.23 -3.24
C LYS A 115 -16.11 -9.48 -2.47
N GLN A 116 -15.40 -10.59 -2.67
CA GLN A 116 -15.65 -11.83 -1.92
C GLN A 116 -15.34 -11.64 -0.44
N GLN A 117 -14.20 -11.03 -0.10
CA GLN A 117 -13.85 -10.72 1.28
C GLN A 117 -14.88 -9.80 1.96
N LEU A 118 -15.32 -8.75 1.27
CA LEU A 118 -16.35 -7.85 1.77
C LEU A 118 -17.67 -8.59 2.02
N SER A 119 -18.09 -9.46 1.10
CA SER A 119 -19.30 -10.28 1.29
C SER A 119 -19.19 -11.21 2.49
N VAL A 120 -18.03 -11.85 2.69
CA VAL A 120 -17.79 -12.71 3.86
C VAL A 120 -17.84 -11.89 5.15
N GLN A 121 -17.20 -10.71 5.18
CA GLN A 121 -17.24 -9.83 6.35
C GLN A 121 -18.65 -9.32 6.65
N GLN A 122 -19.43 -8.97 5.63
CA GLN A 122 -20.82 -8.56 5.79
C GLN A 122 -21.68 -9.69 6.37
N ASN A 123 -21.49 -10.92 5.90
CA ASN A 123 -22.21 -12.08 6.44
C ASN A 123 -21.81 -12.35 7.90
N GLN A 124 -20.52 -12.31 8.22
CA GLN A 124 -20.04 -12.47 9.60
C GLN A 124 -20.59 -11.37 10.52
N HIS A 125 -20.62 -10.13 10.05
CA HIS A 125 -21.21 -9.02 10.81
C HIS A 125 -22.71 -9.24 11.03
N HIS A 126 -23.44 -9.68 10.01
CA HIS A 126 -24.86 -9.98 10.14
C HIS A 126 -25.12 -11.12 11.14
N GLU A 127 -24.34 -12.20 11.08
CA GLU A 127 -24.42 -13.32 12.03
C GLU A 127 -24.12 -12.85 13.48
N LEU A 128 -23.11 -12.01 13.65
CA LEU A 128 -22.78 -11.47 14.97
C LEU A 128 -23.89 -10.58 15.52
N MET A 129 -24.50 -9.75 14.67
CA MET A 129 -25.66 -8.93 15.05
C MET A 129 -26.85 -9.79 15.47
N GLN A 130 -27.16 -10.86 14.72
CA GLN A 130 -28.23 -11.79 15.10
C GLN A 130 -27.96 -12.46 16.45
N ARG A 131 -26.72 -12.88 16.71
CA ARG A 131 -26.33 -13.46 18.02
C ARG A 131 -26.43 -12.45 19.15
N TYR A 132 -26.08 -11.20 18.89
CA TYR A 132 -26.20 -10.12 19.86
C TYR A 132 -27.66 -9.85 20.21
N ASP A 133 -28.54 -9.78 19.21
CA ASP A 133 -29.98 -9.61 19.41
C ASP A 133 -30.57 -10.77 20.21
N GLN A 134 -30.19 -12.01 19.88
CA GLN A 134 -30.58 -13.21 20.65
C GLN A 134 -30.13 -13.13 22.11
N ALA A 135 -28.88 -12.74 22.37
CA ALA A 135 -28.36 -12.60 23.73
C ALA A 135 -29.10 -11.51 24.53
N ILE A 136 -29.50 -10.41 23.87
CA ILE A 136 -30.35 -9.38 24.50
C ILE A 136 -31.71 -9.96 24.86
N GLU A 137 -32.35 -10.69 23.94
CA GLU A 137 -33.65 -11.30 24.18
C GLU A 137 -33.60 -12.32 25.32
N GLU A 138 -32.59 -13.18 25.34
CA GLU A 138 -32.33 -14.13 26.43
C GLU A 138 -32.10 -13.41 27.76
N GLY A 139 -31.27 -12.36 27.78
CA GLY A 139 -31.05 -11.54 28.97
C GLY A 139 -32.35 -10.91 29.50
N ALA A 140 -33.19 -10.37 28.62
CA ALA A 140 -34.48 -9.82 28.98
C ALA A 140 -35.44 -10.90 29.52
N GLN A 141 -35.40 -12.11 28.98
CA GLN A 141 -36.18 -13.25 29.49
C GLN A 141 -35.73 -13.66 30.89
N TYR A 142 -34.42 -13.81 31.12
CA TYR A 142 -33.89 -14.13 32.45
C TYR A 142 -34.23 -13.05 33.48
N GLN A 143 -34.17 -11.77 33.10
CA GLN A 143 -34.55 -10.69 34.00
C GLN A 143 -36.04 -10.73 34.37
N ARG A 144 -36.93 -11.07 33.43
CA ARG A 144 -38.36 -11.27 33.72
C ARG A 144 -38.58 -12.47 34.65
N GLN A 145 -37.88 -13.59 34.42
CA GLN A 145 -37.96 -14.76 35.28
C GLN A 145 -37.48 -14.46 36.70
N LEU A 146 -36.36 -13.74 36.84
CA LEU A 146 -35.83 -13.31 38.13
C LEU A 146 -36.89 -12.49 38.89
N LEU A 147 -37.45 -11.45 38.26
CA LEU A 147 -38.50 -10.64 38.88
C LEU A 147 -39.73 -11.47 39.27
N GLN A 148 -40.16 -12.43 38.43
CA GLN A 148 -41.26 -13.34 38.76
C GLN A 148 -40.95 -14.19 39.99
N THR A 149 -39.74 -14.77 40.07
CA THR A 149 -39.32 -15.57 41.24
C THR A 149 -39.19 -14.73 42.51
N GLU A 150 -38.64 -13.52 42.42
CA GLU A 150 -38.57 -12.58 43.55
C GLU A 150 -39.96 -12.22 44.05
N THR A 151 -40.90 -11.88 43.15
CA THR A 151 -42.28 -11.60 43.57
C THR A 151 -42.99 -12.83 44.16
N ALA A 152 -42.69 -14.03 43.68
CA ALA A 152 -43.22 -15.28 44.24
C ALA A 152 -42.65 -15.55 45.64
N LEU A 153 -41.36 -15.29 45.85
CA LEU A 153 -40.70 -15.42 47.15
C LEU A 153 -41.27 -14.42 48.16
N VAL A 154 -41.43 -13.16 47.79
CA VAL A 154 -42.07 -12.13 48.63
C VAL A 154 -43.49 -12.55 49.03
N LYS A 155 -44.26 -13.12 48.10
CA LYS A 155 -45.61 -13.65 48.39
C LYS A 155 -45.59 -14.86 49.32
N ALA A 156 -44.61 -15.76 49.16
CA ALA A 156 -44.45 -16.92 50.03
C ALA A 156 -44.04 -16.49 51.45
N ASP A 157 -43.10 -15.54 51.59
CA ASP A 157 -42.69 -14.96 52.87
C ASP A 157 -43.86 -14.29 53.59
N ALA A 158 -44.68 -13.52 52.86
CA ALA A 158 -45.89 -12.91 53.43
C ALA A 158 -46.86 -13.97 53.96
N LYS A 159 -47.10 -15.05 53.21
CA LYS A 159 -47.94 -16.18 53.66
C LYS A 159 -47.36 -16.89 54.88
N CYS A 160 -46.05 -17.13 54.91
CA CYS A 160 -45.36 -17.73 56.06
C CYS A 160 -45.49 -16.85 57.31
N ALA A 161 -45.36 -15.53 57.16
CA ALA A 161 -45.56 -14.58 58.25
C ALA A 161 -47.00 -14.60 58.77
N ASP A 162 -47.99 -14.65 57.87
CA ASP A 162 -49.40 -14.71 58.24
C ASP A 162 -49.77 -16.03 58.92
N LEU A 163 -49.31 -17.17 58.40
CA LEU A 163 -49.48 -18.48 59.05
C LEU A 163 -48.80 -18.52 60.42
N SER A 164 -47.61 -17.93 60.55
CA SER A 164 -46.91 -17.84 61.83
C SER A 164 -47.69 -16.98 62.85
N ARG A 165 -48.37 -15.93 62.40
CA ARG A 165 -49.26 -15.13 63.25
C ARG A 165 -50.50 -15.92 63.66
N GLN A 166 -51.13 -16.66 62.73
CA GLN A 166 -52.27 -17.53 63.02
C GLN A 166 -51.90 -18.61 64.04
N LEU A 167 -50.78 -19.31 63.84
CA LEU A 167 -50.27 -20.30 64.78
C LEU A 167 -50.02 -19.71 66.17
N LYS A 168 -49.39 -18.53 66.26
CA LYS A 168 -49.22 -17.84 67.55
C LYS A 168 -50.55 -17.49 68.21
N GLN A 169 -51.54 -17.07 67.43
CA GLN A 169 -52.89 -16.78 67.93
C GLN A 169 -53.59 -18.05 68.42
N GLU A 170 -53.54 -19.14 67.65
CA GLU A 170 -54.08 -20.44 68.04
C GLU A 170 -53.36 -21.00 69.27
N GLN A 171 -52.04 -20.93 69.32
CA GLN A 171 -51.24 -21.30 70.50
C GLN A 171 -51.62 -20.47 71.73
N TRP A 172 -51.84 -19.16 71.57
CA TRP A 172 -52.29 -18.31 72.68
C TRP A 172 -53.69 -18.69 73.16
N VAL A 173 -54.61 -19.01 72.24
CA VAL A 173 -55.98 -19.48 72.56
C VAL A 173 -55.93 -20.87 73.22
N GLN A 174 -55.10 -21.79 72.73
CA GLN A 174 -54.90 -23.12 73.32
C GLN A 174 -54.21 -23.06 74.69
N ALA A 175 -53.20 -22.21 74.85
CA ALA A 175 -52.51 -21.98 76.13
C ALA A 175 -53.44 -21.35 77.18
N ASN A 176 -54.37 -20.49 76.76
CA ASN A 176 -55.43 -19.99 77.64
C ASN A 176 -56.55 -21.01 77.92
N GLN A 177 -56.73 -22.04 77.08
CA GLN A 177 -57.75 -23.07 77.28
C GLN A 177 -57.25 -24.33 78.02
N LYS A 178 -55.94 -24.60 78.05
CA LYS A 178 -55.38 -25.81 78.67
C LYS A 178 -53.96 -25.62 79.23
N MET A 179 -53.81 -25.84 80.55
CA MET A 179 -52.72 -26.65 81.11
C MET A 179 -53.37 -27.92 81.70
N PRO A 180 -52.71 -29.11 81.77
CA PRO A 180 -51.28 -29.38 81.63
C PRO A 180 -50.89 -30.57 80.69
N THR A 181 -49.57 -30.63 80.41
CA THR A 181 -48.67 -31.81 80.25
C THR A 181 -48.94 -32.92 79.22
N SER A 182 -48.01 -33.10 78.27
CA SER A 182 -47.19 -34.33 78.09
C SER A 182 -46.29 -34.19 76.85
N ASP A 183 -45.03 -33.76 77.03
CA ASP A 183 -44.06 -33.50 75.94
C ASP A 183 -42.84 -34.42 76.07
N THR A 184 -42.94 -35.62 75.54
CA THR A 184 -41.78 -36.50 75.30
C THR A 184 -41.72 -36.98 73.86
N ASP A 185 -42.87 -37.20 73.23
CA ASP A 185 -42.94 -37.70 71.84
C ASP A 185 -42.75 -36.57 70.80
N ALA A 186 -43.36 -35.40 71.02
CA ALA A 186 -43.17 -34.24 70.14
C ALA A 186 -41.73 -33.70 70.15
N MET A 187 -41.04 -33.85 71.28
CA MET A 187 -39.64 -33.45 71.43
C MET A 187 -38.70 -34.39 70.66
N PHE A 188 -39.07 -35.66 70.52
CA PHE A 188 -38.33 -36.63 69.71
C PHE A 188 -38.50 -36.36 68.21
N ASP A 189 -39.71 -36.11 67.74
CA ASP A 189 -39.99 -35.79 66.34
C ASP A 189 -39.28 -34.50 65.89
N LEU A 190 -39.30 -33.46 66.74
CA LEU A 190 -38.58 -32.21 66.47
C LEU A 190 -37.06 -32.42 66.40
N LYS A 191 -36.52 -33.32 67.23
CA LYS A 191 -35.08 -33.65 67.25
C LYS A 191 -34.67 -34.40 65.99
N VAL A 192 -35.49 -35.33 65.51
CA VAL A 192 -35.26 -36.04 64.26
C VAL A 192 -35.33 -35.06 63.07
N GLU A 193 -36.31 -34.15 63.07
CA GLU A 193 -36.44 -33.15 62.01
C GLU A 193 -35.25 -32.17 61.98
N LEU A 194 -34.76 -31.75 63.16
CA LEU A 194 -33.52 -30.97 63.29
C LEU A 194 -32.30 -31.72 62.75
N GLN A 195 -32.16 -33.02 63.07
CA GLN A 195 -31.05 -33.82 62.54
C GLN A 195 -31.12 -33.96 61.01
N VAL A 196 -32.31 -34.10 60.43
CA VAL A 196 -32.49 -34.16 58.97
C VAL A 196 -32.09 -32.83 58.33
N LYS A 197 -32.49 -31.70 58.93
CA LYS A 197 -32.11 -30.36 58.46
C LYS A 197 -30.61 -30.10 58.58
N ASP A 198 -29.98 -30.49 59.69
CA ASP A 198 -28.53 -30.39 59.88
C ASP A 198 -27.76 -31.22 58.85
N ASN A 199 -28.21 -32.44 58.56
CA ASN A 199 -27.61 -33.27 57.51
C ASN A 199 -27.78 -32.63 56.12
N LYS A 200 -28.93 -31.98 55.86
CA LYS A 200 -29.16 -31.27 54.61
C LYS A 200 -28.29 -30.02 54.48
N ILE A 201 -28.09 -29.27 55.56
CA ILE A 201 -27.21 -28.10 55.62
C ILE A 201 -25.78 -28.53 55.30
N LYS A 202 -25.26 -29.57 55.97
CA LYS A 202 -23.91 -30.12 55.69
C LYS A 202 -23.74 -30.54 54.23
N TYR A 203 -24.74 -31.21 53.65
CA TYR A 203 -24.71 -31.58 52.24
C TYR A 203 -24.66 -30.37 51.31
N LEU A 204 -25.41 -29.31 51.63
CA LEU A 204 -25.40 -28.08 50.84
C LEU A 204 -24.08 -27.31 51.00
N GLU A 205 -23.49 -27.28 52.19
CA GLU A 205 -22.15 -26.71 52.44
C GLU A 205 -21.09 -27.45 51.63
N ASP A 206 -21.07 -28.78 51.66
CA ASP A 206 -20.16 -29.61 50.85
C ASP A 206 -20.34 -29.37 49.34
N LEU A 207 -21.58 -29.15 48.89
CA LEU A 207 -21.88 -28.87 47.50
C LEU A 207 -21.42 -27.47 47.09
N ILE A 208 -21.62 -26.47 47.95
CA ILE A 208 -21.13 -25.10 47.75
C ILE A 208 -19.60 -25.09 47.69
N ASP A 209 -18.92 -25.82 48.57
CA ASP A 209 -17.46 -25.93 48.57
C ASP A 209 -16.94 -26.60 47.29
N LYS A 210 -17.61 -27.65 46.81
CA LYS A 210 -17.28 -28.28 45.52
C LYS A 210 -17.47 -27.31 44.36
N LYS A 211 -18.62 -26.62 44.29
CA LYS A 211 -18.89 -25.64 43.23
C LYS A 211 -17.97 -24.42 43.28
N SER A 212 -17.58 -23.99 44.47
CA SER A 212 -16.59 -22.92 44.67
C SER A 212 -15.21 -23.32 44.14
N LYS A 213 -14.76 -24.55 44.42
CA LYS A 213 -13.51 -25.11 43.87
C LYS A 213 -13.56 -25.24 42.35
N GLU A 214 -14.63 -25.83 41.80
CA GLU A 214 -14.84 -25.94 40.35
C GLU A 214 -14.80 -24.56 39.68
N ASN A 215 -15.47 -23.55 40.25
CA ASN A 215 -15.40 -22.17 39.74
C ASN A 215 -13.98 -21.59 39.82
N GLY A 216 -13.25 -21.83 40.91
CA GLY A 216 -11.86 -21.40 41.04
C GLY A 216 -10.95 -22.00 39.97
N GLU A 217 -11.11 -23.30 39.69
CA GLU A 217 -10.38 -24.02 38.63
C GLU A 217 -10.75 -23.50 37.24
N LEU A 218 -12.03 -23.27 36.97
CA LEU A 218 -12.49 -22.69 35.70
C LEU A 218 -11.96 -21.27 35.49
N VAL A 219 -11.95 -20.43 36.53
CA VAL A 219 -11.38 -19.08 36.48
C VAL A 219 -9.88 -19.13 36.22
N ALA A 220 -9.15 -20.05 36.85
CA ALA A 220 -7.72 -20.23 36.60
C ALA A 220 -7.45 -20.71 35.17
N ALA A 221 -8.23 -21.67 34.68
CA ALA A 221 -8.15 -22.15 33.30
C ALA A 221 -8.43 -21.03 32.30
N LEU A 222 -9.47 -20.23 32.52
CA LEU A 222 -9.84 -19.11 31.66
C LEU A 222 -8.72 -18.05 31.60
N LYS A 223 -8.14 -17.67 32.75
CA LYS A 223 -6.99 -16.75 32.79
C LYS A 223 -5.77 -17.29 32.05
N SER A 224 -5.50 -18.60 32.14
CA SER A 224 -4.39 -19.21 31.43
C SER A 224 -4.61 -19.20 29.91
N ALA A 225 -5.84 -19.48 29.46
CA ALA A 225 -6.24 -19.41 28.06
C ALA A 225 -6.17 -17.98 27.51
N GLU A 226 -6.62 -16.98 28.27
CA GLU A 226 -6.51 -15.56 27.91
C GLU A 226 -5.05 -15.13 27.74
N LEU A 227 -4.17 -15.51 28.68
CA LEU A 227 -2.74 -15.24 28.59
C LEU A 227 -2.12 -15.84 27.33
N ASP A 228 -2.49 -17.07 26.99
CA ASP A 228 -1.96 -17.72 25.79
C ASP A 228 -2.53 -17.12 24.51
N ALA A 229 -3.81 -16.71 24.50
CA ALA A 229 -4.40 -15.96 23.38
C ALA A 229 -3.67 -14.61 23.16
N ILE A 230 -3.37 -13.86 24.22
CA ILE A 230 -2.61 -12.60 24.14
C ILE A 230 -1.20 -12.85 23.58
N LYS A 231 -0.51 -13.90 24.03
CA LYS A 231 0.81 -14.26 23.48
C LYS A 231 0.74 -14.60 21.99
N GLN A 232 -0.29 -15.34 21.56
CA GLN A 232 -0.49 -15.64 20.14
C GLN A 232 -0.78 -14.38 19.32
N GLN A 233 -1.62 -13.49 19.84
CA GLN A 233 -1.90 -12.20 19.21
C GLN A 233 -0.61 -11.38 19.03
N HIS A 234 0.20 -11.24 20.09
CA HIS A 234 1.46 -10.51 20.01
C HIS A 234 2.44 -11.13 19.01
N ARG A 235 2.49 -12.47 18.93
CA ARG A 235 3.31 -13.17 17.93
C ARG A 235 2.85 -12.87 16.50
N LEU A 236 1.54 -12.82 16.25
CA LEU A 236 0.99 -12.48 14.94
C LEU A 236 1.27 -11.01 14.59
N GLU A 237 1.12 -10.09 15.54
CA GLU A 237 1.45 -8.67 15.36
C GLU A 237 2.93 -8.48 14.97
N LEU A 238 3.84 -9.21 15.63
CA LEU A 238 5.27 -9.21 15.26
C LEU A 238 5.51 -9.71 13.83
N VAL A 239 4.81 -10.77 13.41
CA VAL A 239 4.93 -11.30 12.05
C VAL A 239 4.39 -10.30 11.02
N ILE A 240 3.26 -9.66 11.30
CA ILE A 240 2.69 -8.61 10.44
C ILE A 240 3.68 -7.46 10.29
N ALA A 241 4.20 -6.93 11.40
CA ALA A 241 5.18 -5.84 11.37
C ALA A 241 6.46 -6.20 10.59
N GLN A 242 6.93 -7.45 10.69
CA GLN A 242 8.05 -7.94 9.89
C GLN A 242 7.73 -8.03 8.39
N GLN A 243 6.50 -8.42 8.04
CA GLN A 243 6.06 -8.47 6.65
C GLN A 243 5.90 -7.07 6.07
N ASP A 244 5.33 -6.12 6.83
CA ASP A 244 5.18 -4.73 6.43
C ASP A 244 6.54 -4.08 6.16
N ALA A 245 7.52 -4.26 7.05
CA ALA A 245 8.88 -3.76 6.84
C ALA A 245 9.52 -4.33 5.55
N ARG A 246 9.36 -5.64 5.31
CA ARG A 246 9.84 -6.27 4.07
C ARG A 246 9.13 -5.73 2.82
N TYR A 247 7.84 -5.42 2.94
CA TYR A 247 7.06 -4.85 1.86
C TYR A 247 7.50 -3.42 1.54
N GLU A 248 7.73 -2.59 2.56
CA GLU A 248 8.29 -1.24 2.40
C GLU A 248 9.68 -1.27 1.75
N ASP A 249 10.57 -2.17 2.20
CA ASP A 249 11.89 -2.37 1.60
C ASP A 249 11.79 -2.77 0.12
N ALA A 250 10.87 -3.69 -0.22
CA ALA A 250 10.63 -4.12 -1.59
C ALA A 250 10.06 -2.99 -2.46
N GLN A 251 9.15 -2.18 -1.93
CA GLN A 251 8.61 -1.01 -2.62
C GLN A 251 9.69 0.05 -2.87
N ALA A 252 10.55 0.31 -1.89
CA ALA A 252 11.67 1.25 -2.01
C ALA A 252 12.65 0.78 -3.10
N ALA A 253 13.05 -0.49 -3.09
CA ALA A 253 13.91 -1.07 -4.12
C ALA A 253 13.28 -0.98 -5.52
N LEU A 254 11.98 -1.19 -5.64
CA LEU A 254 11.25 -1.08 -6.91
C LEU A 254 11.19 0.37 -7.40
N ALA A 255 10.99 1.33 -6.49
CA ALA A 255 11.04 2.76 -6.80
C ALA A 255 12.43 3.21 -7.28
N ASP A 256 13.50 2.70 -6.66
CA ASP A 256 14.87 2.98 -7.06
C ASP A 256 15.21 2.36 -8.43
N CYS A 257 14.79 1.13 -8.69
CA CYS A 257 14.88 0.51 -10.01
C CYS A 257 14.14 1.33 -11.08
N LYS A 258 12.93 1.81 -10.80
CA LYS A 258 12.17 2.69 -11.71
C LYS A 258 12.91 3.99 -11.98
N LYS A 259 13.48 4.64 -10.96
CA LYS A 259 14.30 5.85 -11.12
C LYS A 259 15.52 5.58 -11.99
N ALA A 260 16.28 4.52 -11.71
CA ALA A 260 17.46 4.14 -12.49
C ALA A 260 17.10 3.89 -13.97
N LEU A 261 15.98 3.21 -14.23
CA LEU A 261 15.50 2.91 -15.58
C LEU A 261 15.03 4.18 -16.32
N SER A 262 14.42 5.14 -15.62
CA SER A 262 14.07 6.45 -16.19
C SER A 262 15.32 7.28 -16.57
N LEU A 263 16.36 7.26 -15.71
CA LEU A 263 17.64 7.93 -15.93
C LEU A 263 18.43 7.32 -17.09
N ALA A 264 18.36 5.99 -17.25
CA ALA A 264 18.94 5.30 -18.40
C ALA A 264 18.21 5.67 -19.70
N LYS A 265 16.88 5.76 -19.68
CA LYS A 265 16.07 6.20 -20.83
C LYS A 265 16.30 7.66 -21.22
N SER A 266 16.64 8.55 -20.29
CA SER A 266 16.93 9.96 -20.60
C SER A 266 18.35 10.20 -21.13
N LYS A 267 19.25 9.23 -20.98
CA LYS A 267 20.65 9.32 -21.45
C LYS A 267 20.91 8.63 -22.80
N ALA A 268 19.93 7.88 -23.30
CA ALA A 268 19.93 7.23 -24.61
C ALA A 268 19.09 8.04 -25.59
#